data_AF-A0A3M1G7V4-F1
#
_entry.id   AF-A0A3M1G7V4-F1
#
_cell.length_a   1.000
_cell.length_b   1.000
_cell.length_c   1.000
_cell.angle_alpha   90.00
_cell.angle_beta   90.00
_cell.angle_gamma   90.00
#
_symmetry.space_group_name_H-M   'P 1'
#
loop_
_entity.id
_entity.type
_entity.pdbx_description
1 polymer ?
#
loop_
_entity_poly.entity_id
_entity_poly.type
_entity_poly.pdbx_seq_one_letter_code
_entity_poly.pdbx_strand_id
1 'polypeptide(L)'
;MAEHEEKTQQPTPRRRQKAREQGQVARSRELTGMLALGGSLLVLTFMGGYILSGLKEAFVFPFKGPQRGGLLEVLRQSGLKAFLVLV
;
A
#
# COMPACT_ATOMS: atom_id res chain seq x y z
N MET A 1 41.30 -1.06 0.01
CA MET A 1 40.70 0.29 0.19
C MET A 1 40.36 0.77 -1.21
N ALA A 2 39.08 0.79 -1.59
CA ALA A 2 38.65 1.33 -2.89
C ALA A 2 38.10 2.73 -2.63
N GLU A 3 38.92 3.74 -2.94
CA GLU A 3 38.58 5.15 -2.84
C GLU A 3 37.43 5.46 -3.82
N HIS A 4 36.27 5.81 -3.27
CA HIS A 4 35.20 6.43 -4.02
C HIS A 4 35.62 7.87 -4.32
N GLU A 5 36.31 8.05 -5.44
CA GLU A 5 36.58 9.36 -6.02
C GLU A 5 35.23 10.02 -6.36
N GLU A 6 34.82 11.03 -5.59
CA GLU A 6 33.62 11.82 -5.85
C GLU A 6 33.79 12.58 -7.17
N LYS A 7 33.42 11.93 -8.28
CA LYS A 7 33.34 12.59 -9.58
C LYS A 7 32.27 13.68 -9.50
N THR A 8 32.72 14.92 -9.32
CA THR A 8 31.92 16.14 -9.16
C THR A 8 31.19 16.56 -10.45
N GLN A 9 31.41 15.85 -11.56
CA GLN A 9 30.77 16.12 -12.85
C GLN A 9 29.53 15.29 -13.05
N GLN A 10 28.45 15.93 -13.50
CA GLN A 10 27.21 15.24 -13.81
C GLN A 10 27.43 14.17 -14.90
N PRO A 11 26.87 12.96 -14.74
CA PRO A 11 27.04 11.90 -15.71
C PRO A 11 26.45 12.30 -17.07
N THR A 12 27.23 12.11 -18.13
CA THR A 12 26.82 12.38 -19.53
C THR A 12 25.59 11.56 -19.91
N PRO A 13 24.74 12.05 -20.84
CA PRO A 13 23.50 11.38 -21.25
C PRO A 13 23.72 9.93 -21.72
N ARG A 14 24.81 9.65 -22.45
CA ARG A 14 25.22 8.29 -22.83
C ARG A 14 25.51 7.37 -21.63
N ARG A 15 26.17 7.87 -20.59
CA ARG A 15 26.44 7.08 -19.37
C ARG A 15 25.16 6.78 -18.59
N ARG A 16 24.20 7.71 -18.53
CA ARG A 16 22.89 7.49 -17.90
C ARG A 16 22.07 6.43 -18.65
N GLN A 17 22.06 6.46 -19.98
CA GLN A 17 21.38 5.44 -20.80
C GLN A 17 22.01 4.06 -20.58
N LYS A 18 23.33 3.95 -20.67
CA LYS A 18 24.04 2.68 -20.44
C LYS A 18 23.83 2.12 -19.03
N ALA A 19 23.77 2.98 -18.01
CA ALA A 19 23.44 2.55 -16.64
C ALA A 19 22.01 1.98 -16.54
N ARG A 20 21.03 2.59 -17.22
CA ARG A 20 19.65 2.08 -17.30
C ARG A 20 19.57 0.75 -18.07
N GLU A 21 20.27 0.63 -19.20
CA GLU A 21 20.38 -0.61 -19.99
C GLU A 21 21.01 -1.75 -19.18
N GLN A 22 21.98 -1.43 -18.31
CA GLN A 22 22.60 -2.36 -17.38
C GLN A 22 21.74 -2.68 -16.15
N GLY A 23 20.51 -2.17 -16.08
CA GLY A 23 19.60 -2.40 -14.96
C GLY A 23 19.98 -1.67 -13.67
N GLN A 24 20.94 -0.74 -13.72
CA GLN A 24 21.30 0.13 -12.59
C GLN A 24 20.28 1.27 -12.45
N VAL A 25 19.02 0.88 -12.24
CA VAL A 25 17.95 1.81 -11.88
C VAL A 25 18.01 2.02 -10.37
N ALA A 26 17.97 3.27 -9.93
CA ALA A 26 17.95 3.60 -8.50
C ALA A 26 16.72 2.95 -7.85
N ARG A 27 16.93 1.84 -7.13
CA ARG A 27 15.92 1.24 -6.26
C ARG A 27 16.04 1.90 -4.90
N SER A 28 15.05 2.72 -4.55
CA SER A 28 14.93 3.21 -3.17
C SER A 28 14.59 2.02 -2.28
N ARG A 29 15.47 1.72 -1.31
CA ARG A 29 15.19 0.72 -0.27
C ARG A 29 13.97 1.09 0.58
N GLU A 30 13.71 2.39 0.70
CA GLU A 30 12.62 2.92 1.52
C GLU A 30 11.28 2.82 0.81
N LEU A 31 11.26 2.84 -0.53
CA LEU A 31 10.03 2.74 -1.31
C LEU A 31 9.26 1.44 -1.02
N THR A 32 9.97 0.32 -0.89
CA THR A 32 9.33 -0.96 -0.53
C THR A 32 8.68 -0.90 0.85
N GLY A 33 9.35 -0.29 1.83
CA GLY A 33 8.81 -0.11 3.18
C GLY A 33 7.58 0.80 3.20
N MET A 34 7.62 1.91 2.46
CA MET A 34 6.48 2.82 2.30
C MET A 34 5.29 2.13 1.64
N LEU A 35 5.52 1.34 0.60
CA LEU A 35 4.46 0.57 -0.07
C LEU A 35 3.88 -0.52 0.83
N ALA A 36 4.72 -1.20 1.62
CA ALA A 36 4.26 -2.22 2.55
C ALA A 36 3.40 -1.60 3.67
N LEU A 37 3.86 -0.53 4.31
CA LEU A 37 3.13 0.16 5.37
C LEU A 37 1.86 0.85 4.84
N GLY A 38 1.98 1.64 3.77
CA GLY A 38 0.82 2.30 3.17
C GLY A 38 -0.20 1.30 2.61
N GLY A 39 0.26 0.27 1.91
CA GLY A 39 -0.59 -0.79 1.36
C GLY A 39 -1.33 -1.58 2.44
N SER A 40 -0.65 -1.94 3.54
CA SER A 40 -1.29 -2.65 4.66
C SER A 40 -2.34 -1.80 5.38
N LEU A 41 -2.09 -0.50 5.59
CA LEU A 41 -3.08 0.42 6.16
C LEU A 41 -4.32 0.57 5.28
N LEU A 42 -4.12 0.67 3.96
CA LEU A 42 -5.22 0.75 3.00
C LEU A 42 -6.07 -0.51 3.06
N VAL A 43 -5.44 -1.70 2.96
CA VAL A 43 -6.16 -2.99 3.04
C VAL A 43 -6.93 -3.11 4.35
N LEU A 44 -6.32 -2.75 5.48
CA LEU A 44 -6.98 -2.81 6.78
C LEU A 44 -8.18 -1.86 6.86
N THR A 45 -8.08 -0.67 6.28
CA THR A 45 -9.17 0.32 6.29
C THR A 45 -10.35 -0.11 5.43
N PHE A 46 -10.09 -0.72 4.26
CA PHE A 46 -11.15 -1.21 3.37
C PHE A 46 -11.77 -2.53 3.83
N MET A 47 -10.95 -3.46 4.32
CA MET A 47 -11.36 -4.84 4.60
C MET A 47 -11.62 -5.09 6.09
N GLY A 48 -11.18 -4.20 6.98
CA GLY A 48 -11.34 -4.34 8.42
C GLY A 48 -12.80 -4.39 8.87
N GLY A 49 -13.68 -3.60 8.24
CA GLY A 49 -15.13 -3.65 8.50
C GLY A 49 -15.75 -5.00 8.13
N TYR A 50 -15.36 -5.58 6.99
CA TYR A 50 -15.81 -6.90 6.55
C TYR A 50 -15.34 -8.01 7.51
N ILE A 51 -14.07 -7.98 7.90
CA ILE A 51 -13.48 -8.94 8.84
C ILE A 51 -14.19 -8.84 10.21
N LEU A 52 -14.39 -7.63 10.72
CA LEU A 52 -15.07 -7.41 12.01
C LEU A 52 -16.53 -7.84 11.98
N SER A 53 -17.23 -7.68 10.86
CA SER A 53 -18.60 -8.19 10.70
C SER A 53 -18.64 -9.70 10.73
N GLY A 54 -17.77 -10.39 9.99
CA GLY A 54 -17.68 -11.85 10.03
C GLY A 54 -17.28 -12.39 11.41
N LEU A 55 -16.39 -11.68 12.11
CA LEU A 55 -16.00 -12.02 13.48
C LEU A 55 -17.16 -11.82 14.47
N LYS A 56 -17.88 -10.70 14.37
CA LYS A 56 -19.10 -10.47 15.18
C LYS A 56 -20.15 -11.53 14.89
N GLU A 57 -20.35 -11.92 13.63
CA GLU A 57 -21.27 -13.01 13.31
C GLU A 57 -20.82 -14.30 13.96
N ALA A 58 -19.56 -14.71 13.86
CA ALA A 58 -19.06 -15.93 14.52
C ALA A 58 -19.21 -15.92 16.05
N PHE A 59 -19.02 -14.77 16.70
CA PHE A 59 -19.08 -14.64 18.16
C PHE A 59 -20.51 -14.38 18.71
N VAL A 60 -21.38 -13.74 17.93
CA VAL A 60 -22.74 -13.33 18.34
C VAL A 60 -23.83 -14.25 17.74
N PHE A 61 -23.46 -15.18 16.82
CA PHE A 61 -24.35 -16.18 16.22
C PHE A 61 -25.23 -16.94 17.22
N PRO A 62 -24.80 -17.29 18.45
CA PRO A 62 -25.69 -17.97 19.37
C PRO A 62 -26.78 -17.07 20.00
N PHE A 63 -26.75 -15.73 19.81
CA PHE A 63 -27.58 -14.82 20.63
C PHE A 63 -28.44 -13.77 19.87
N LYS A 64 -28.20 -13.46 18.60
CA LYS A 64 -29.05 -12.49 17.85
C LYS A 64 -29.21 -12.86 16.37
N GLY A 65 -30.46 -13.00 15.93
CA GLY A 65 -30.88 -13.38 14.57
C GLY A 65 -30.40 -12.46 13.43
N PRO A 66 -30.75 -12.79 12.17
CA PRO A 66 -29.95 -12.45 10.98
C PRO A 66 -29.90 -10.94 10.73
N GLN A 67 -28.74 -10.35 10.95
CA GLN A 67 -28.53 -8.92 10.75
C GLN A 67 -28.21 -8.66 9.29
N ARG A 68 -29.20 -8.12 8.57
CA ARG A 68 -29.10 -7.66 7.18
C ARG A 68 -28.20 -6.41 7.08
N GLY A 69 -26.89 -6.58 7.19
CA GLY A 69 -25.89 -5.54 6.92
C GLY A 69 -25.13 -5.87 5.65
N GLY A 70 -25.75 -5.64 4.49
CA GLY A 70 -25.24 -6.07 3.19
C GLY A 70 -24.08 -5.24 2.65
N LEU A 71 -23.43 -5.81 1.62
CA LEU A 71 -22.36 -5.28 0.75
C LEU A 71 -22.51 -3.79 0.38
N LEU A 72 -23.74 -3.26 0.35
CA LEU A 72 -24.06 -1.86 0.07
C LEU A 72 -23.59 -0.87 1.16
N GLU A 73 -23.53 -1.28 2.43
CA GLU A 73 -23.00 -0.44 3.52
C GLU A 73 -21.48 -0.29 3.43
N VAL A 74 -20.80 -1.37 3.02
CA VAL A 74 -19.36 -1.39 2.76
C VAL A 74 -19.03 -0.49 1.57
N LEU A 75 -19.80 -0.58 0.47
CA LEU A 75 -19.65 0.32 -0.69
C LEU A 75 -19.86 1.81 -0.32
N ARG A 76 -20.83 2.11 0.56
CA ARG A 76 -21.08 3.48 1.06
C ARG A 76 -19.94 4.01 1.92
N GLN A 77 -19.29 3.15 2.71
CA GLN A 77 -18.21 3.55 3.63
C GLN A 77 -16.81 3.55 2.96
N SER A 78 -16.58 2.67 1.99
CA SER A 78 -15.31 2.56 1.27
C SER A 78 -15.13 3.64 0.20
N GLY A 79 -16.19 4.03 -0.53
CA GLY A 79 -16.09 4.98 -1.64
C GLY A 79 -15.66 6.40 -1.23
N LEU A 80 -16.11 6.88 -0.06
CA LEU A 80 -15.82 8.24 0.41
C LEU A 80 -14.49 8.35 1.19
N LYS A 81 -14.09 7.29 1.90
CA LYS A 81 -12.84 7.28 2.70
C LYS A 81 -11.60 7.01 1.86
N ALA A 82 -11.70 6.22 0.79
CA ALA A 82 -10.61 6.00 -0.17
C ALA A 82 -10.10 7.33 -0.75
N PHE A 83 -11.05 8.19 -1.10
CA PHE A 83 -10.78 9.46 -1.75
C PHE A 83 -10.05 10.43 -0.81
N LEU A 84 -10.41 10.44 0.48
CA LEU A 84 -9.80 11.29 1.52
C LEU A 84 -8.40 10.84 1.98
N VAL A 85 -8.01 9.58 1.75
CA VAL A 85 -6.66 9.10 2.10
C VAL A 85 -5.65 9.35 0.97
N LEU A 86 -6.14 9.58 -0.26
CA LEU A 86 -5.32 9.79 -1.45
C LEU A 86 -5.25 11.28 -1.89
N VAL A 87 -6.20 12.12 -1.46
CA VAL A 87 -6.22 13.59 -1.63
C VAL A 87 -5.65 14.26 -0.40
#